data_AF-A1Z210-F1
#
_entry.id   AF-A1Z210-F1
#
_cell.length_a   1.000
_cell.length_b   1.000
_cell.length_c   1.000
_cell.angle_alpha   90.00
_cell.angle_beta   90.00
_cell.angle_gamma   90.00
#
_symmetry.space_group_name_H-M   'P 1'
#
loop_
_entity.id
_entity.type
_entity.pdbx_description
1 polymer ?
#
loop_
_entity_poly.entity_id
_entity_poly.type
_entity_poly.pdbx_seq_one_letter_code
_entity_poly.pdbx_strand_id
1 'polypeptide(L)'
;VDFAPNTGEIFAGKQPGDVTMFTLTMGDTAPHGGWRLIPTGDSKGGYMISADGDYVGLYSYMMSWVGIDNNWYINDDSPKDIKDHLYVKAGTVLKPTTYKFTGRVEE
;
A
#
# COMPACT_ATOMS: atom_id res chain seq x y z
N VAL A 1 -1.90 -12.30 7.61
CA VAL A 1 -1.42 -11.03 6.99
C VAL A 1 0.10 -11.02 6.99
N ASP A 2 0.71 -10.69 5.86
CA ASP A 2 2.14 -10.43 5.68
C ASP A 2 2.34 -9.13 4.90
N PHE A 3 3.31 -8.30 5.28
CA PHE A 3 3.57 -7.01 4.64
C PHE A 3 5.07 -6.77 4.49
N ALA A 4 5.52 -6.63 3.25
CA ALA A 4 6.94 -6.56 2.91
C ALA A 4 7.23 -5.46 1.88
N PRO A 5 8.42 -4.82 1.94
CA PRO A 5 8.86 -3.92 0.88
C PRO A 5 9.14 -4.69 -0.41
N ASN A 6 9.06 -3.99 -1.54
CA ASN A 6 9.60 -4.50 -2.80
C ASN A 6 11.12 -4.75 -2.67
N THR A 7 11.59 -5.90 -3.17
CA THR A 7 13.00 -6.29 -3.13
C THR A 7 13.75 -5.93 -4.41
N GLY A 8 13.05 -5.48 -5.45
CA GLY A 8 13.65 -4.94 -6.66
C GLY A 8 14.30 -3.58 -6.43
N GLU A 9 15.28 -3.24 -7.27
CA GLU A 9 15.91 -1.92 -7.24
C GLU A 9 14.92 -0.84 -7.73
N ILE A 10 14.81 0.25 -6.97
CA ILE A 10 13.98 1.41 -7.30
C ILE A 10 14.91 2.60 -7.43
N PHE A 11 14.96 3.19 -8.63
CA PHE A 11 15.83 4.32 -8.92
C PHE A 11 15.18 5.63 -8.52
N ALA A 12 15.98 6.56 -7.98
CA ALA A 12 15.54 7.92 -7.75
C ALA A 12 15.26 8.66 -9.06
N GLY A 13 14.44 9.71 -8.97
CA GLY A 13 13.99 10.53 -10.08
C GLY A 13 12.55 10.27 -10.47
N LYS A 14 12.17 10.77 -11.65
CA LYS A 14 10.82 10.62 -12.20
C LYS A 14 10.61 9.18 -12.68
N GLN A 15 9.64 8.49 -12.08
CA GLN A 15 9.35 7.10 -12.43
C GLN A 15 8.72 7.02 -13.82
N PRO A 16 9.21 6.15 -14.73
CA PRO A 16 8.68 6.02 -16.09
C PRO A 16 7.37 5.23 -16.15
N GLY A 17 7.07 4.43 -15.11
CA GLY A 17 5.88 3.61 -14.96
C GLY A 17 5.46 3.53 -13.50
N ASP A 18 4.37 2.80 -13.25
CA ASP A 18 3.96 2.49 -11.88
C ASP A 18 5.02 1.59 -11.21
N VAL A 19 5.36 1.89 -9.96
CA VAL A 19 6.41 1.17 -9.22
C VAL A 19 5.84 0.65 -7.91
N THR A 20 5.81 -0.67 -7.77
CA THR A 20 5.46 -1.33 -6.51
C THR A 20 6.49 -0.98 -5.43
N MET A 21 6.00 -0.44 -4.33
CA MET A 21 6.78 -0.09 -3.14
C MET A 21 6.66 -1.17 -2.08
N PHE A 22 5.47 -1.73 -1.91
CA PHE A 22 5.18 -2.75 -0.90
C PHE A 22 4.25 -3.83 -1.46
N THR A 23 4.31 -5.02 -0.87
CA THR A 23 3.37 -6.11 -1.13
C THR A 23 2.66 -6.46 0.17
N LEU A 24 1.33 -6.55 0.10
CA LEU A 24 0.46 -6.95 1.20
C LEU A 24 -0.20 -8.29 0.83
N THR A 25 0.01 -9.31 1.65
CA THR A 25 -0.68 -10.58 1.55
C THR A 25 -1.68 -10.71 2.69
N MET A 26 -2.96 -10.90 2.36
CA MET A 26 -4.07 -11.07 3.30
C MET A 26 -4.81 -12.35 2.96
N GLY A 27 -5.26 -13.10 3.96
CA GLY A 27 -5.94 -14.36 3.73
C GLY A 27 -6.37 -14.98 5.05
N ASP A 28 -7.58 -15.50 5.05
CA ASP A 28 -8.16 -16.33 6.10
C ASP A 28 -9.06 -17.38 5.44
N THR A 29 -9.10 -18.56 6.01
CA THR A 29 -9.97 -19.65 5.53
C THR A 29 -11.34 -19.66 6.22
N ALA A 30 -11.50 -18.92 7.31
CA ALA A 30 -12.78 -18.70 7.96
C ALA A 30 -13.69 -17.77 7.13
N PRO A 31 -15.03 -17.87 7.25
CA PRO A 31 -15.94 -16.96 6.56
C PRO A 31 -15.74 -15.49 6.98
N HIS A 32 -15.61 -14.60 6.01
CA HIS A 32 -15.44 -13.16 6.19
C HIS A 32 -16.09 -12.36 5.05
N GLY A 33 -16.05 -11.02 5.12
CA GLY A 33 -16.72 -10.14 4.16
C GLY A 33 -15.79 -9.19 3.40
N GLY A 34 -14.48 -9.30 3.57
CA GLY A 34 -13.50 -8.46 2.91
C GLY A 34 -12.30 -8.13 3.76
N TRP A 35 -11.56 -7.12 3.31
CA TRP A 35 -10.35 -6.65 3.97
C TRP A 35 -10.23 -5.13 3.87
N ARG A 36 -9.74 -4.52 4.94
CA ARG A 36 -9.38 -3.09 5.00
C ARG A 36 -7.91 -2.94 5.33
N LEU A 37 -7.23 -2.05 4.61
CA LEU A 37 -5.93 -1.51 5.00
C LEU A 37 -6.13 -0.05 5.41
N ILE A 38 -6.01 0.22 6.71
CA ILE A 38 -6.20 1.52 7.31
C ILE A 38 -4.81 2.12 7.59
N PRO A 39 -4.36 3.14 6.85
CA PRO A 39 -3.10 3.81 7.15
C PRO A 39 -3.12 4.49 8.52
N THR A 40 -2.03 4.39 9.26
CA THR A 40 -1.91 4.91 10.63
C THR A 40 -0.71 5.86 10.77
N GLY A 41 -0.69 6.65 11.85
CA GLY A 41 0.37 7.63 12.09
C GLY A 41 0.48 8.64 10.95
N ASP A 42 1.71 8.90 10.51
CA ASP A 42 1.99 9.82 9.39
C ASP A 42 1.55 9.25 8.04
N SER A 43 1.29 7.94 7.94
CA SER A 43 0.77 7.33 6.71
C SER A 43 -0.71 7.59 6.44
N LYS A 44 -1.43 8.23 7.37
CA LYS A 44 -2.84 8.63 7.20
C LYS A 44 -3.05 9.35 5.87
N GLY A 45 -4.10 8.97 5.15
CA GLY A 45 -4.36 9.45 3.79
C GLY A 45 -3.68 8.63 2.68
N GLY A 46 -3.00 7.54 3.05
CA GLY A 46 -2.43 6.60 2.09
C GLY A 46 -1.06 7.01 1.57
N TYR A 47 -0.21 7.56 2.44
CA TYR A 47 1.13 8.03 2.08
C TYR A 47 2.22 7.15 2.68
N MET A 48 3.30 6.96 1.92
CA MET A 48 4.60 6.63 2.49
C MET A 48 5.39 7.92 2.75
N ILE A 49 6.27 7.87 3.74
CA ILE A 49 6.99 9.04 4.25
C ILE A 49 8.49 8.80 4.07
N SER A 50 9.18 9.74 3.42
CA SER A 50 10.64 9.70 3.31
C SER A 50 11.30 9.97 4.66
N ALA A 51 12.56 9.57 4.82
CA ALA A 51 13.34 9.91 6.02
C ALA A 51 13.47 11.43 6.24
N ASP A 52 13.32 12.23 5.18
CA ASP A 52 13.36 13.70 5.20
C ASP A 52 11.98 14.34 5.48
N GLY A 53 10.93 13.53 5.62
CA GLY A 53 9.57 13.97 5.97
C GLY A 53 8.67 14.31 4.79
N ASP A 54 9.04 13.97 3.55
CA ASP A 54 8.17 14.14 2.39
C ASP A 54 7.12 13.04 2.32
N TYR A 55 5.92 13.40 1.88
CA TYR A 55 4.80 12.48 1.70
C TYR A 55 4.69 12.09 0.22
N VAL A 56 4.65 10.79 -0.05
CA VAL A 56 4.44 10.25 -1.39
C VAL A 56 3.22 9.34 -1.38
N GLY A 57 2.24 9.65 -2.21
CA GLY A 57 0.98 8.93 -2.26
C GLY A 57 1.16 7.51 -2.79
N LEU A 58 0.60 6.55 -2.08
CA LEU A 58 0.49 5.16 -2.50
C LEU A 58 -0.88 4.91 -3.14
N TYR A 59 -0.91 3.89 -3.98
CA TYR A 59 -2.10 3.35 -4.63
C TYR A 59 -2.09 1.84 -4.49
N SER A 60 -3.25 1.21 -4.62
CA SER A 60 -3.41 -0.24 -4.55
C SER A 60 -3.85 -0.78 -5.91
N TYR A 61 -3.41 -1.99 -6.26
CA TYR A 61 -3.84 -2.66 -7.50
C TYR A 61 -5.17 -3.39 -7.32
N MET A 62 -5.42 -3.95 -6.14
CA MET A 62 -6.59 -4.79 -5.87
C MET A 62 -7.68 -4.06 -5.08
N MET A 63 -7.30 -3.13 -4.20
CA MET A 63 -8.21 -2.49 -3.25
C MET A 63 -8.61 -1.09 -3.73
N SER A 64 -9.86 -0.71 -3.45
CA SER A 64 -10.39 0.62 -3.75
C SER A 64 -10.20 1.56 -2.57
N TRP A 65 -9.83 2.82 -2.82
CA TRP A 65 -9.78 3.83 -1.77
C TRP A 65 -11.18 4.30 -1.36
N VAL A 66 -11.49 4.23 -0.08
CA VAL A 66 -12.73 4.71 0.52
C VAL A 66 -12.45 6.04 1.22
N GLY A 67 -12.70 7.14 0.51
CA GLY A 67 -12.29 8.48 0.95
C GLY A 67 -12.87 8.94 2.27
N ILE A 68 -14.11 8.55 2.59
CA ILE A 68 -14.75 8.92 3.88
C ILE A 68 -14.05 8.27 5.08
N ASP A 69 -13.52 7.06 4.89
CA ASP A 69 -12.90 6.28 5.95
C ASP A 69 -11.35 6.32 5.90
N ASN A 70 -10.79 7.01 4.90
CA ASN A 70 -9.35 7.12 4.64
C ASN A 70 -8.63 5.76 4.66
N ASN A 71 -9.20 4.75 4.01
CA ASN A 71 -8.62 3.41 3.93
C ASN A 71 -8.76 2.82 2.52
N TRP A 72 -8.01 1.75 2.28
CA TRP A 72 -8.26 0.86 1.16
C TRP A 72 -9.16 -0.29 1.60
N TYR A 73 -10.13 -0.65 0.74
CA TYR A 73 -11.07 -1.73 0.97
C TYR A 73 -11.21 -2.63 -0.25
N ILE A 74 -11.36 -3.93 -0.01
CA ILE A 74 -11.79 -4.91 -0.99
C ILE A 74 -12.88 -5.79 -0.37
N ASN A 75 -13.95 -6.03 -1.12
CA ASN A 75 -14.98 -7.01 -0.78
C ASN A 75 -14.62 -8.34 -1.43
N ASP A 76 -13.89 -9.18 -0.71
CA ASP A 76 -13.46 -10.51 -1.13
C ASP A 76 -13.64 -11.44 0.08
N ASP A 77 -14.55 -12.39 -0.04
CA ASP A 77 -14.90 -13.39 0.97
C ASP A 77 -14.22 -14.75 0.70
N SER A 78 -13.30 -14.79 -0.25
CA SER A 78 -12.70 -16.03 -0.69
C SER A 78 -11.69 -16.55 0.34
N PRO A 79 -11.54 -17.88 0.48
CA PRO A 79 -10.58 -18.46 1.42
C PRO A 79 -9.13 -18.43 0.90
N LYS A 80 -8.84 -17.63 -0.14
CA LYS A 80 -7.55 -17.59 -0.81
C LYS A 80 -6.78 -16.36 -0.38
N ASP A 81 -5.45 -16.49 -0.37
CA ASP A 81 -4.59 -15.34 -0.15
C ASP A 81 -4.73 -14.32 -1.29
N ILE A 82 -5.05 -13.09 -0.91
CA ILE A 82 -5.01 -11.90 -1.75
C ILE A 82 -3.61 -11.32 -1.64
N LYS A 83 -2.96 -11.15 -2.79
CA LYS A 83 -1.65 -10.50 -2.89
C LYS A 83 -1.80 -9.16 -3.60
N ASP A 84 -1.88 -8.09 -2.82
CA ASP A 84 -1.96 -6.72 -3.31
C ASP A 84 -0.59 -6.04 -3.37
N HIS A 85 -0.44 -5.14 -4.32
CA HIS A 85 0.76 -4.34 -4.52
C HIS A 85 0.43 -2.87 -4.26
N LEU A 86 1.11 -2.28 -3.27
CA LEU A 86 1.03 -0.83 -3.04
C LEU A 86 2.12 -0.15 -3.87
N TYR A 87 1.72 0.79 -4.73
CA TYR A 87 2.59 1.39 -5.74
C TYR A 87 2.52 2.90 -5.76
N VAL A 88 3.55 3.52 -6.34
CA VAL A 88 3.51 4.92 -6.78
C VAL A 88 3.25 5.00 -8.27
N LYS A 89 2.49 6.01 -8.72
CA LYS A 89 2.15 6.17 -10.13
C LYS A 89 3.34 6.59 -10.98
N ALA A 90 3.29 6.22 -12.27
CA ALA A 90 4.11 6.80 -13.31
C ALA A 90 4.14 8.33 -13.21
N GLY A 91 5.33 8.91 -13.34
CA GLY A 91 5.57 10.34 -13.22
C GLY A 91 5.81 10.85 -11.80
N THR A 92 5.63 10.02 -10.76
CA THR A 92 6.04 10.35 -9.39
C THR A 92 7.55 10.58 -9.34
N VAL A 93 8.01 11.61 -8.64
CA VAL A 93 9.44 11.87 -8.43
C VAL A 93 9.86 11.31 -7.07
N LEU A 94 10.73 10.29 -7.07
CA LEU A 94 11.26 9.69 -5.86
C LEU A 94 12.65 10.27 -5.55
N LYS A 95 12.88 10.64 -4.29
CA LYS A 95 14.21 10.95 -3.75
C LYS A 95 14.96 9.66 -3.38
N PRO A 96 16.31 9.66 -3.42
CA PRO A 96 17.13 8.51 -2.98
C PRO A 96 17.19 8.44 -1.45
N THR A 97 16.12 7.96 -0.83
CA THR A 97 15.94 7.93 0.62
C THR A 97 15.14 6.68 1.02
N THR A 98 15.08 6.39 2.31
CA THR A 98 14.23 5.33 2.84
C THR A 98 12.82 5.85 3.02
N TYR A 99 11.84 5.08 2.55
CA TYR A 99 10.43 5.38 2.75
C TYR A 99 9.82 4.40 3.76
N LYS A 100 8.93 4.90 4.60
CA LYS A 100 8.19 4.11 5.58
C LYS A 100 6.69 4.22 5.32
N PHE A 101 5.98 3.12 5.52
CA PHE A 101 4.53 3.09 5.58
C PHE A 101 4.08 2.35 6.85
N THR A 102 3.01 2.82 7.49
CA THR A 102 2.37 2.13 8.61
C THR A 102 0.86 2.05 8.40
N GLY A 103 0.30 0.88 8.71
CA GLY A 103 -1.14 0.65 8.63
C GLY A 103 -1.58 -0.48 9.54
N ARG A 104 -2.89 -0.58 9.75
CA ARG A 104 -3.56 -1.71 10.38
C ARG A 104 -4.40 -2.41 9.32
N VAL A 105 -4.37 -3.74 9.33
CA VAL A 105 -5.26 -4.57 8.52
C VAL A 105 -6.42 -5.03 9.39
N GLU A 106 -7.62 -4.94 8.85
CA GLU A 106 -8.86 -5.47 9.43
C GLU A 106 -9.54 -6.38 8.39
N GLU A 107 -10.23 -7.40 8.87
CA GLU A 107 -11.09 -8.32 8.11
C GLU A 107 -12.56 -7.91 8.32
#